data_AF-A0ABC8CHY9-F1
#
_entry.id   AF-A0ABC8CHY9-F1
#
_cell.length_a   1.000
_cell.length_b   1.000
_cell.length_c   1.000
_cell.angle_alpha   90.00
_cell.angle_beta   90.00
_cell.angle_gamma   90.00
#
_symmetry.space_group_name_H-M   'P 1'
#
loop_
_entity.id
_entity.type
_entity.pdbx_description
1 polymer ?
#
loop_
_entity_poly.entity_id
_entity_poly.type
_entity_poly.pdbx_seq_one_letter_code
_entity_poly.pdbx_strand_id
1 'polypeptide(L)'
;MPEQDWTEGFRAGYAAGFSDGFRAAREALSSGELAPAAVPHKHVAKKRYGTATVTGKQQLSVDMIRVFAQAPDMVGLSLDKTDHYIKIFFGEQTRSYTLRKVDTATGEIAIDFFFHGGVGVAGPWARDVHVGETFSYKGPGGKWSPTTPLPGVQEFVFAGDESAAPAIACGLERIPAGASATAYVEVAAPGHEIPMPEGSSVAWLYREGKPAGQALSTPCVNTT
;
A
#
# COMPACT_ATOMS: atom_id res chain seq x y z
N MET A 1 23.16 -15.43 -39.35
CA MET A 1 23.24 -15.55 -37.87
C MET A 1 21.86 -15.92 -37.40
N PRO A 2 21.64 -17.07 -36.73
CA PRO A 2 20.28 -17.45 -36.34
C PRO A 2 19.90 -16.87 -34.96
N GLU A 3 18.65 -16.45 -34.90
CA GLU A 3 17.84 -16.14 -33.71
C GLU A 3 18.01 -17.20 -32.62
N GLN A 4 18.22 -16.75 -31.37
CA GLN A 4 18.10 -17.62 -30.20
C GLN A 4 16.73 -17.39 -29.54
N ASP A 5 15.96 -18.48 -29.48
CA ASP A 5 14.69 -18.62 -28.77
C ASP A 5 14.98 -18.77 -27.26
N TRP A 6 14.50 -17.80 -26.47
CA TRP A 6 14.74 -17.70 -25.03
C TRP A 6 13.72 -18.45 -24.17
N THR A 7 12.80 -19.23 -24.76
CA THR A 7 11.68 -19.81 -24.02
C THR A 7 11.95 -21.19 -23.37
N GLU A 8 13.01 -21.91 -23.76
CA GLU A 8 13.34 -23.22 -23.15
C GLU A 8 14.14 -23.14 -21.84
N GLY A 9 14.98 -22.11 -21.65
CA GLY A 9 15.76 -21.95 -20.42
C GLY A 9 14.90 -21.66 -19.17
N PHE A 10 13.69 -21.13 -19.36
CA PHE A 10 12.81 -20.73 -18.26
C PHE A 10 11.98 -21.89 -17.69
N ARG A 11 11.86 -23.02 -18.40
CA ARG A 11 11.05 -24.17 -17.94
C ARG A 11 11.86 -25.27 -17.23
N ALA A 12 13.19 -25.27 -17.32
CA ALA A 12 14.04 -26.29 -16.69
C ALA A 12 14.57 -25.92 -15.29
N GLY A 13 14.56 -24.65 -14.90
CA GLY A 13 15.17 -24.19 -13.64
C GLY A 13 14.33 -24.37 -12.37
N TYR A 14 13.04 -24.72 -12.48
CA TYR A 14 12.10 -24.61 -11.35
C TYR A 14 11.89 -25.89 -10.52
N ALA A 15 12.63 -26.97 -10.75
CA ALA A 15 12.40 -28.24 -10.05
C ALA A 15 13.62 -28.90 -9.37
N ALA A 16 14.84 -28.39 -9.50
CA ALA A 16 16.03 -29.11 -9.01
C ALA A 16 16.99 -28.35 -8.08
N GLY A 17 16.81 -27.04 -7.84
CA GLY A 17 17.80 -26.23 -7.11
C GLY A 17 17.56 -26.02 -5.60
N PHE A 18 16.43 -26.46 -5.05
CA PHE A 18 15.96 -25.97 -3.73
C PHE A 18 16.33 -26.88 -2.53
N SER A 19 16.82 -28.11 -2.75
CA SER A 19 17.10 -29.06 -1.66
C SER A 19 18.55 -29.04 -1.15
N ASP A 20 19.53 -28.76 -2.01
CA ASP A 20 20.94 -29.01 -1.68
C ASP A 20 21.54 -27.92 -0.79
N GLY A 21 21.13 -26.66 -0.97
CA GLY A 21 21.54 -25.55 -0.10
C GLY A 21 21.05 -25.69 1.34
N PHE A 22 19.88 -26.30 1.55
CA PHE A 22 19.35 -26.55 2.90
C PHE A 22 20.05 -27.70 3.61
N ARG A 23 20.59 -28.68 2.87
CA ARG A 23 21.32 -29.82 3.46
C ARG A 23 22.67 -29.39 4.02
N ALA A 24 23.43 -28.60 3.25
CA ALA A 24 24.71 -28.04 3.68
C ALA A 24 24.56 -27.10 4.89
N ALA A 25 23.52 -26.25 4.91
CA ALA A 25 23.23 -25.39 6.05
C ALA A 25 22.82 -26.18 7.31
N ARG A 26 22.12 -27.32 7.15
CA ARG A 26 21.70 -28.16 8.27
C ARG A 26 22.85 -28.98 8.86
N GLU A 27 23.78 -29.44 8.02
CA GLU A 27 25.00 -30.13 8.46
C GLU A 27 25.91 -29.17 9.24
N ALA A 28 26.09 -27.93 8.77
CA ALA A 28 26.88 -26.89 9.46
C ALA A 28 26.28 -26.46 10.82
N LEU A 29 24.94 -26.48 10.96
CA LEU A 29 24.25 -26.24 12.25
C LEU A 29 24.39 -27.42 13.21
N SER A 30 24.54 -28.65 12.71
CA SER A 30 24.71 -29.85 13.53
C SER A 30 26.15 -30.11 13.98
N SER A 31 27.14 -29.57 13.27
CA SER A 31 28.58 -29.67 13.62
C SER A 31 29.04 -28.62 14.63
N GLY A 32 28.21 -27.61 14.94
CA GLY A 32 28.51 -26.56 15.92
C GLY A 32 29.46 -25.46 15.40
N GLU A 33 29.73 -25.40 14.09
CA GLU A 33 30.72 -24.51 13.49
C GLU A 33 30.20 -23.08 13.24
N LEU A 34 28.88 -22.87 13.36
CA LEU A 34 28.24 -21.54 13.31
C LEU A 34 27.41 -21.34 14.57
N ALA A 35 27.83 -20.39 15.42
CA ALA A 35 26.99 -19.91 16.51
C ALA A 35 25.65 -19.41 15.92
N PRO A 36 24.49 -19.85 16.43
CA PRO A 36 23.22 -19.40 15.89
C PRO A 36 23.12 -17.88 16.04
N ALA A 37 22.96 -17.18 14.92
CA ALA A 37 22.64 -15.76 14.93
C ALA A 37 21.40 -15.57 15.83
N ALA A 38 21.51 -14.65 16.79
CA ALA A 38 20.42 -14.34 17.69
C ALA A 38 19.15 -14.05 16.86
N VAL A 39 18.14 -14.90 16.98
CA VAL A 39 16.84 -14.66 16.36
C VAL A 39 16.26 -13.45 17.08
N PRO A 40 16.10 -12.28 16.45
CA PRO A 40 15.55 -11.13 17.14
C PRO A 40 14.11 -11.47 17.54
N HIS A 41 13.84 -11.49 18.84
CA HIS A 41 12.47 -11.56 19.33
C HIS A 41 11.72 -10.34 18.76
N LYS A 42 10.77 -10.59 17.85
CA LYS A 42 9.86 -9.54 17.36
C LYS A 42 9.17 -8.94 18.58
N HIS A 43 9.46 -7.67 18.88
CA HIS A 43 8.62 -6.90 19.76
C HIS A 43 7.22 -6.82 19.13
N VAL A 44 6.27 -7.55 19.72
CA VAL A 44 4.87 -7.46 19.30
C VAL A 44 4.34 -6.13 19.83
N ALA A 45 4.27 -5.13 18.97
CA ALA A 45 3.63 -3.86 19.31
C ALA A 45 2.23 -4.14 19.88
N LYS A 46 1.92 -3.57 21.05
CA LYS A 46 0.59 -3.70 21.66
C LYS A 46 -0.46 -3.22 20.67
N LYS A 47 -1.50 -4.04 20.45
CA LYS A 47 -2.63 -3.68 19.58
C LYS A 47 -3.31 -2.42 20.15
N ARG A 48 -3.28 -1.33 19.39
CA ARG A 48 -4.01 -0.10 19.71
C ARG A 48 -5.39 -0.14 19.04
N TYR A 49 -6.40 0.18 19.82
CA TYR A 49 -7.79 0.34 19.38
C TYR A 49 -8.17 1.79 19.65
N GLY A 50 -8.89 2.39 18.72
CA GLY A 50 -9.28 3.80 18.77
C GLY A 50 -10.69 4.02 18.24
N THR A 51 -11.19 5.23 18.47
CA THR A 51 -12.48 5.69 17.95
C THR A 51 -12.25 7.04 17.30
N ALA A 52 -12.69 7.18 16.06
CA ALA A 52 -12.65 8.44 15.33
C ALA A 52 -14.06 8.98 15.12
N THR A 53 -14.18 10.31 15.13
CA THR A 53 -15.44 11.03 14.86
C THR A 53 -15.34 11.73 13.53
N VAL A 54 -16.27 11.49 12.61
CA VAL A 54 -16.26 12.09 11.28
C VAL A 54 -16.47 13.59 11.37
N THR A 55 -15.59 14.34 10.71
CA THR A 55 -15.61 15.81 10.66
C THR A 55 -15.98 16.33 9.27
N GLY A 56 -15.92 15.49 8.23
CA GLY A 56 -16.34 15.86 6.89
C GLY A 56 -16.09 14.75 5.87
N LYS A 57 -16.53 14.99 4.62
CA LYS A 57 -16.24 14.13 3.48
C LYS A 57 -16.08 14.93 2.19
N GLN A 58 -15.31 14.40 1.25
CA GLN A 58 -15.07 14.98 -0.06
C GLN A 58 -15.06 13.88 -1.12
N GLN A 59 -15.84 14.05 -2.19
CA GLN A 59 -15.77 13.18 -3.37
C GLN A 59 -14.48 13.49 -4.14
N LEU A 60 -13.65 12.48 -4.40
CA LEU A 60 -12.38 12.64 -5.13
C LEU A 60 -12.46 12.21 -6.59
N SER A 61 -13.18 11.12 -6.87
CA SER A 61 -13.46 10.57 -8.20
C SER A 61 -14.89 10.01 -8.23
N VAL A 62 -15.32 9.35 -9.30
CA VAL A 62 -16.64 8.68 -9.35
C VAL A 62 -16.81 7.61 -8.26
N ASP A 63 -15.71 6.99 -7.82
CA ASP A 63 -15.67 5.80 -6.97
C ASP A 63 -14.73 5.91 -5.77
N MET A 64 -14.29 7.13 -5.43
CA MET A 64 -13.49 7.40 -4.25
C MET A 64 -13.99 8.60 -3.44
N ILE A 65 -14.17 8.37 -2.14
CA ILE A 65 -14.52 9.40 -1.16
C ILE A 65 -13.43 9.50 -0.10
N ARG A 66 -12.96 10.71 0.17
CA ARG A 66 -12.16 11.01 1.35
C ARG A 66 -13.08 11.31 2.52
N VAL A 67 -12.88 10.59 3.62
CA VAL A 67 -13.51 10.89 4.91
C VAL A 67 -12.48 11.53 5.83
N PHE A 68 -12.83 12.67 6.39
CA PHE A 68 -12.05 13.36 7.43
C PHE A 68 -12.63 13.01 8.80
N ALA A 69 -11.76 12.81 9.78
CA ALA A 69 -12.18 12.49 11.12
C ALA A 69 -11.20 13.00 12.18
N GLN A 70 -11.71 13.19 13.39
CA GLN A 70 -10.95 13.46 14.60
C GLN A 70 -10.67 12.14 15.33
N ALA A 71 -9.40 11.82 15.55
CA ALA A 71 -8.93 10.59 16.20
C ALA A 71 -7.95 10.93 17.34
N PRO A 72 -8.46 11.18 18.57
CA PRO A 72 -7.63 11.61 19.69
C PRO A 72 -6.49 10.65 20.03
N ASP A 73 -6.65 9.34 19.78
CA ASP A 73 -5.61 8.34 20.04
C ASP A 73 -4.44 8.35 19.05
N MET A 74 -4.52 9.17 17.99
CA MET A 74 -3.40 9.46 17.08
C MET A 74 -2.47 10.58 17.60
N VAL A 75 -2.89 11.34 18.61
CA VAL A 75 -2.11 12.45 19.16
C VAL A 75 -0.80 11.95 19.79
N GLY A 76 0.30 12.61 19.45
CA GLY A 76 1.64 12.31 19.97
C GLY A 76 2.27 11.03 19.42
N LEU A 77 1.65 10.36 18.43
CA LEU A 77 2.28 9.22 17.78
C LEU A 77 3.48 9.64 16.92
N SER A 78 4.51 8.80 16.94
CA SER A 78 5.59 8.85 15.95
C SER A 78 5.26 7.88 14.82
N LEU A 79 5.15 8.43 13.60
CA LEU A 79 4.73 7.73 12.39
C LEU A 79 5.83 7.88 11.33
N ASP A 80 6.73 6.90 11.28
CA ASP A 80 7.92 6.90 10.41
C ASP A 80 7.67 6.23 9.05
N LYS A 81 6.52 5.57 8.87
CA LYS A 81 6.12 4.90 7.64
C LYS A 81 5.21 5.79 6.80
N THR A 82 5.12 5.52 5.50
CA THR A 82 4.26 6.26 4.58
C THR A 82 3.01 5.48 4.22
N ASP A 83 3.07 4.16 4.33
CA ASP A 83 1.97 3.23 4.10
C ASP A 83 1.14 2.96 5.36
N HIS A 84 1.05 3.95 6.27
CA HIS A 84 0.31 3.77 7.50
C HIS A 84 -1.16 3.42 7.21
N TYR A 85 -1.70 2.45 7.94
CA TYR A 85 -3.06 1.97 7.74
C TYR A 85 -3.75 1.64 9.06
N ILE A 86 -5.07 1.71 9.07
CA ILE A 86 -5.92 1.24 10.17
C ILE A 86 -6.85 0.14 9.67
N LYS A 87 -7.35 -0.67 10.60
CA LYS A 87 -8.43 -1.63 10.35
C LYS A 87 -9.71 -1.07 10.96
N ILE A 88 -10.65 -0.67 10.12
CA ILE A 88 -11.95 -0.13 10.56
C ILE A 88 -12.92 -1.30 10.77
N PHE A 89 -13.73 -1.21 11.83
CA PHE A 89 -14.76 -2.20 12.15
C PHE A 89 -16.10 -1.81 11.52
N PHE A 90 -16.70 -2.73 10.79
CA PHE A 90 -18.03 -2.66 10.20
C PHE A 90 -18.87 -3.83 10.72
N GLY A 91 -19.43 -3.66 11.92
CA GLY A 91 -19.98 -4.77 12.69
C GLY A 91 -18.88 -5.78 13.04
N GLU A 92 -19.10 -7.07 12.73
CA GLU A 92 -18.11 -8.13 12.95
C GLU A 92 -17.00 -8.16 11.88
N GLN A 93 -17.16 -7.42 10.78
CA GLN A 93 -16.18 -7.37 9.70
C GLN A 93 -15.15 -6.28 9.93
N THR A 94 -13.93 -6.48 9.41
CA THR A 94 -12.92 -5.42 9.34
C THR A 94 -12.44 -5.20 7.90
N ARG A 95 -12.07 -3.97 7.58
CA ARG A 95 -11.41 -3.60 6.33
C ARG A 95 -10.19 -2.72 6.63
N SER A 96 -9.11 -2.93 5.87
CA SER A 96 -7.88 -2.15 6.04
C SER A 96 -7.94 -0.94 5.12
N TYR A 97 -7.61 0.23 5.65
CA TYR A 97 -7.58 1.48 4.90
C TYR A 97 -6.32 2.26 5.22
N THR A 98 -5.71 2.82 4.18
CA THR A 98 -4.58 3.72 4.30
C THR A 98 -5.00 4.99 5.02
N LEU A 99 -4.20 5.42 5.98
CA LEU A 99 -4.25 6.76 6.55
C LEU A 99 -3.61 7.72 5.55
N ARG A 100 -4.44 8.37 4.73
CA ARG A 100 -3.99 9.29 3.69
C ARG A 100 -3.33 10.54 4.27
N LYS A 101 -3.81 11.01 5.42
CA LYS A 101 -3.20 12.07 6.22
C LYS A 101 -3.38 11.76 7.69
N VAL A 102 -2.38 12.08 8.49
CA VAL A 102 -2.44 12.11 9.96
C VAL A 102 -1.73 13.36 10.43
N ASP A 103 -2.43 14.19 11.19
CA ASP A 103 -1.82 15.23 12.01
C ASP A 103 -1.73 14.68 13.44
N THR A 104 -0.52 14.36 13.89
CA THR A 104 -0.30 13.80 15.24
C THR A 104 -0.25 14.88 16.31
N ALA A 105 -0.29 16.17 15.96
CA ALA A 105 -0.44 17.25 16.94
C ALA A 105 -1.91 17.43 17.32
N THR A 106 -2.81 17.36 16.34
CA THR A 106 -4.25 17.60 16.55
C THR A 106 -5.08 16.32 16.63
N GLY A 107 -4.61 15.21 16.06
CA GLY A 107 -5.37 13.97 15.90
C GLY A 107 -6.29 13.97 14.68
N GLU A 108 -6.18 14.94 13.78
CA GLU A 108 -6.93 14.94 12.53
C GLU A 108 -6.41 13.86 11.58
N ILE A 109 -7.32 13.07 11.01
CA ILE A 109 -7.00 12.04 10.03
C ILE A 109 -7.85 12.19 8.77
N ALA A 110 -7.29 11.71 7.65
CA ALA A 110 -8.02 11.53 6.40
C ALA A 110 -7.83 10.10 5.88
N ILE A 111 -8.91 9.51 5.38
CA ILE A 111 -8.94 8.14 4.86
C ILE A 111 -9.69 8.15 3.53
N ASP A 112 -9.11 7.53 2.52
CA ASP A 112 -9.71 7.42 1.18
C ASP A 112 -10.38 6.05 1.03
N PHE A 113 -11.67 6.07 0.73
CA PHE A 113 -12.50 4.89 0.51
C PHE A 113 -12.76 4.73 -0.97
N PHE A 114 -12.10 3.74 -1.56
CA PHE A 114 -12.47 3.21 -2.87
C PHE A 114 -13.66 2.25 -2.73
N PHE A 115 -14.60 2.30 -3.68
CA PHE A 115 -15.75 1.43 -3.70
C PHE A 115 -16.26 1.12 -5.11
N HIS A 116 -16.72 -0.11 -5.31
CA HIS A 116 -17.38 -0.52 -6.55
C HIS A 116 -18.90 -0.33 -6.42
N GLY A 117 -19.39 0.85 -6.80
CA GLY A 117 -20.82 1.16 -6.71
C GLY A 117 -21.38 0.98 -5.29
N GLY A 118 -22.55 0.34 -5.17
CA GLY A 118 -23.21 0.13 -3.87
C GLY A 118 -22.86 -1.18 -3.14
N VAL A 119 -21.86 -1.94 -3.59
CA VAL A 119 -21.57 -3.28 -3.06
C VAL A 119 -20.53 -3.23 -1.93
N GLY A 120 -20.73 -4.08 -0.91
CA GLY A 120 -19.82 -4.20 0.23
C GLY A 120 -20.25 -3.37 1.44
N VAL A 121 -19.46 -3.43 2.51
CA VAL A 121 -19.81 -2.76 3.79
C VAL A 121 -19.26 -1.34 3.91
N ALA A 122 -18.07 -1.10 3.35
CA ALA A 122 -17.34 0.13 3.62
C ALA A 122 -17.63 1.24 2.60
N GLY A 123 -17.88 0.90 1.33
CA GLY A 123 -18.27 1.86 0.30
C GLY A 123 -19.60 2.55 0.61
N PRO A 124 -20.69 1.79 0.83
CA PRO A 124 -21.97 2.36 1.25
C PRO A 124 -21.85 3.19 2.53
N TRP A 125 -21.13 2.69 3.54
CA TRP A 125 -20.88 3.46 4.75
C TRP A 125 -20.18 4.79 4.46
N ALA A 126 -19.10 4.82 3.69
CA ALA A 126 -18.35 6.05 3.41
C ALA A 126 -19.18 7.08 2.62
N ARG A 127 -20.09 6.61 1.75
CA ARG A 127 -21.02 7.48 1.04
C ARG A 127 -22.07 8.07 1.96
N ASP A 128 -22.59 7.27 2.87
CA ASP A 128 -23.77 7.62 3.66
C ASP A 128 -23.39 8.25 5.01
N VAL A 129 -22.12 8.18 5.44
CA VAL A 129 -21.65 8.71 6.72
C VAL A 129 -21.79 10.23 6.82
N HIS A 130 -22.11 10.70 8.02
CA HIS A 130 -22.34 12.11 8.36
C HIS A 130 -21.37 12.62 9.41
N VAL A 131 -21.20 13.94 9.45
CA VAL A 131 -20.43 14.63 10.50
C VAL A 131 -21.00 14.30 11.88
N GLY A 132 -20.13 13.99 12.84
CA GLY A 132 -20.49 13.60 14.19
C GLY A 132 -20.66 12.09 14.40
N GLU A 133 -20.78 11.30 13.33
CA GLU A 133 -20.80 9.84 13.45
C GLU A 133 -19.42 9.29 13.80
N THR A 134 -19.38 8.18 14.54
CA THR A 134 -18.14 7.57 15.02
C THR A 134 -17.88 6.22 14.38
N PHE A 135 -16.61 5.88 14.17
CA PHE A 135 -16.20 4.53 13.82
C PHE A 135 -15.04 4.06 14.71
N SER A 136 -15.02 2.77 15.00
CA SER A 136 -13.92 2.14 15.73
C SER A 136 -12.89 1.59 14.77
N TYR A 137 -11.63 1.57 15.19
CA TYR A 137 -10.55 0.97 14.42
C TYR A 137 -9.45 0.36 15.29
N LYS A 138 -8.56 -0.37 14.62
CA LYS A 138 -7.32 -0.91 15.17
C LYS A 138 -6.12 -0.43 14.35
N GLY A 139 -5.06 0.04 15.00
CA GLY A 139 -3.87 0.57 14.34
C GLY A 139 -3.31 1.81 15.05
N PRO A 140 -2.47 2.62 14.38
CA PRO A 140 -2.00 2.42 13.01
C PRO A 140 -0.96 1.28 12.89
N GLY A 141 -0.99 0.57 11.76
CA GLY A 141 0.13 -0.24 11.28
C GLY A 141 0.91 0.53 10.22
N GLY A 142 2.02 -0.03 9.73
CA GLY A 142 2.84 0.52 8.65
C GLY A 142 4.06 -0.38 8.44
N LYS A 143 4.58 -0.45 7.23
CA LYS A 143 5.70 -1.34 6.89
C LYS A 143 6.79 -0.65 6.11
N TRP A 144 6.46 0.37 5.32
CA TRP A 144 7.36 0.91 4.32
C TRP A 144 7.42 2.43 4.37
N SER A 145 8.60 2.97 4.07
CA SER A 145 8.81 4.38 3.81
C SER A 145 9.99 4.55 2.86
N PRO A 146 9.92 5.50 1.90
CA PRO A 146 11.03 5.82 1.02
C PRO A 146 12.18 6.54 1.76
N THR A 147 11.94 7.01 3.00
CA THR A 147 12.96 7.62 3.86
C THR A 147 13.56 6.64 4.87
N THR A 148 13.06 5.40 4.95
CA THR A 148 13.78 4.33 5.67
C THR A 148 15.11 4.10 4.96
N PRO A 149 16.25 3.92 5.66
CA PRO A 149 17.57 3.96 5.02
C PRO A 149 17.71 2.93 3.90
N LEU A 150 17.59 3.39 2.66
CA LEU A 150 17.95 2.67 1.45
C LEU A 150 19.06 3.48 0.76
N PRO A 151 20.32 3.37 1.24
CA PRO A 151 21.41 4.17 0.70
C PRO A 151 21.55 3.92 -0.81
N GLY A 152 21.55 4.99 -1.60
CA GLY A 152 21.80 4.93 -3.04
C GLY A 152 20.57 4.67 -3.92
N VAL A 153 19.37 4.51 -3.37
CA VAL A 153 18.14 4.45 -4.20
C VAL A 153 17.80 5.86 -4.68
N GLN A 154 17.85 6.05 -5.99
CA GLN A 154 17.56 7.34 -6.66
C GLN A 154 16.30 7.29 -7.52
N GLU A 155 15.73 6.10 -7.73
CA GLU A 155 14.56 5.89 -8.58
C GLU A 155 13.55 5.00 -7.85
N PHE A 156 12.30 5.47 -7.79
CA PHE A 156 11.20 4.75 -7.17
C PHE A 156 10.14 4.43 -8.23
N VAL A 157 9.62 3.21 -8.19
CA VAL A 157 8.47 2.81 -9.01
C VAL A 157 7.33 2.39 -8.09
N PHE A 158 6.19 3.03 -8.27
CA PHE A 158 4.94 2.65 -7.62
C PHE A 158 4.01 2.01 -8.64
N ALA A 159 3.32 0.95 -8.23
CA ALA A 159 2.33 0.30 -9.07
C ALA A 159 1.18 -0.20 -8.20
N GLY A 160 -0.06 0.01 -8.66
CA GLY A 160 -1.24 -0.45 -7.96
C GLY A 160 -2.53 0.04 -8.60
N ASP A 161 -3.66 -0.46 -8.09
CA ASP A 161 -4.99 -0.02 -8.50
C ASP A 161 -5.51 1.11 -7.59
N GLU A 162 -6.79 1.44 -7.71
CA GLU A 162 -7.43 2.50 -6.92
C GLU A 162 -7.35 2.26 -5.41
N SER A 163 -7.31 1.00 -4.97
CA SER A 163 -7.22 0.66 -3.55
C SER A 163 -5.83 0.96 -2.98
N ALA A 164 -4.79 0.89 -3.82
CA ALA A 164 -3.41 1.21 -3.46
C ALA A 164 -3.07 2.69 -3.65
N ALA A 165 -3.81 3.40 -4.52
CA ALA A 165 -3.55 4.78 -4.87
C ALA A 165 -3.38 5.75 -3.67
N PRO A 166 -4.14 5.64 -2.56
CA PRO A 166 -3.90 6.47 -1.38
C PRO A 166 -2.52 6.25 -0.74
N ALA A 167 -2.02 5.00 -0.72
CA ALA A 167 -0.69 4.70 -0.19
C ALA A 167 0.42 5.16 -1.13
N ILE A 168 0.19 5.04 -2.45
CA ILE A 168 1.09 5.56 -3.48
C ILE A 168 1.25 7.08 -3.31
N ALA A 169 0.14 7.81 -3.16
CA ALA A 169 0.16 9.25 -2.92
C ALA A 169 0.97 9.63 -1.66
N CYS A 170 0.78 8.92 -0.54
CA CYS A 170 1.57 9.14 0.68
C CYS A 170 3.07 8.87 0.48
N GLY A 171 3.43 7.91 -0.37
CA GLY A 171 4.81 7.60 -0.73
C GLY A 171 5.43 8.69 -1.60
N LEU A 172 4.71 9.14 -2.63
CA LEU A 172 5.13 10.20 -3.55
C LEU A 172 5.42 11.53 -2.82
N GLU A 173 4.61 11.89 -1.81
CA GLU A 173 4.83 13.09 -0.97
C GLU A 173 6.14 13.09 -0.17
N ARG A 174 6.77 11.91 -0.01
CA ARG A 174 7.93 11.73 0.87
C ARG A 174 9.15 11.20 0.15
N ILE A 175 9.16 11.26 -1.19
CA ILE A 175 10.35 10.93 -1.97
C ILE A 175 11.51 11.86 -1.55
N PRO A 176 12.69 11.30 -1.23
CA PRO A 176 13.85 12.10 -0.86
C PRO A 176 14.23 13.09 -1.97
N ALA A 177 14.70 14.27 -1.56
CA ALA A 177 15.23 15.25 -2.50
C ALA A 177 16.36 14.63 -3.35
N GLY A 178 16.30 14.83 -4.67
CA GLY A 178 17.26 14.28 -5.63
C GLY A 178 16.92 12.87 -6.14
N ALA A 179 15.90 12.21 -5.60
CA ALA A 179 15.35 11.00 -6.19
C ALA A 179 14.17 11.29 -7.12
N SER A 180 13.90 10.40 -8.06
CA SER A 180 12.75 10.43 -8.96
C SER A 180 11.74 9.33 -8.60
N ALA A 181 10.49 9.53 -8.99
CA ALA A 181 9.46 8.52 -8.85
C ALA A 181 8.49 8.51 -10.04
N THR A 182 8.13 7.31 -10.49
CA THR A 182 7.06 7.08 -11.47
C THR A 182 6.01 6.17 -10.85
N ALA A 183 4.74 6.56 -10.93
CA ALA A 183 3.62 5.76 -10.48
C ALA A 183 2.79 5.25 -11.65
N TYR A 184 2.47 3.96 -11.65
CA TYR A 184 1.52 3.33 -12.56
C TYR A 184 0.26 3.01 -11.77
N VAL A 185 -0.83 3.72 -12.07
CA VAL A 185 -2.08 3.59 -11.31
C VAL A 185 -3.18 3.13 -12.22
N GLU A 186 -3.70 1.94 -11.93
CA GLU A 186 -4.82 1.37 -12.65
C GLU A 186 -6.14 1.91 -12.15
N VAL A 187 -6.96 2.41 -13.07
CA VAL A 187 -8.32 2.89 -12.78
C VAL A 187 -9.32 2.31 -13.77
N ALA A 188 -10.60 2.33 -13.42
CA ALA A 188 -11.64 1.72 -14.27
C ALA A 188 -11.69 2.30 -15.69
N ALA A 189 -11.70 3.63 -15.80
CA ALA A 189 -11.86 4.39 -17.05
C ALA A 189 -11.42 5.85 -16.85
N PRO A 190 -11.30 6.66 -17.92
CA PRO A 190 -11.12 8.10 -17.79
C PRO A 190 -12.19 8.75 -16.89
N GLY A 191 -11.77 9.64 -15.99
CA GLY A 191 -12.63 10.27 -14.98
C GLY A 191 -12.66 9.55 -13.62
N HIS A 192 -12.00 8.39 -13.51
CA HIS A 192 -11.80 7.66 -12.25
C HIS A 192 -10.45 7.99 -11.59
N GLU A 193 -9.64 8.86 -12.19
CA GLU A 193 -8.39 9.31 -11.61
C GLU A 193 -8.65 10.07 -10.31
N ILE A 194 -7.68 10.02 -9.41
CA ILE A 194 -7.75 10.70 -8.11
C ILE A 194 -6.67 11.78 -8.04
N PRO A 195 -6.84 12.81 -7.19
CA PRO A 195 -5.80 13.80 -6.97
C PRO A 195 -4.51 13.15 -6.46
N MET A 196 -3.42 13.36 -7.22
CA MET A 196 -2.07 12.96 -6.86
C MET A 196 -1.24 14.18 -6.45
N PRO A 197 -0.15 14.00 -5.68
CA PRO A 197 0.70 15.12 -5.28
C PRO A 197 1.22 15.90 -6.48
N GLU A 198 1.28 17.22 -6.37
CA GLU A 198 1.74 18.10 -7.46
C GLU A 198 3.16 17.71 -7.92
N GLY A 199 3.39 17.73 -9.23
CA GLY A 199 4.68 17.34 -9.82
C GLY A 199 4.96 15.84 -9.87
N SER A 200 4.05 14.98 -9.41
CA SER A 200 4.20 13.53 -9.54
C SER A 200 4.13 13.06 -10.99
N SER A 201 5.02 12.15 -11.39
CA SER A 201 4.91 11.43 -12.66
C SER A 201 3.97 10.22 -12.48
N VAL A 202 2.75 10.32 -13.04
CA VAL A 202 1.72 9.29 -12.91
C VAL A 202 1.25 8.85 -14.29
N ALA A 203 1.42 7.56 -14.59
CA ALA A 203 0.85 6.88 -15.74
C ALA A 203 -0.46 6.20 -15.32
N TRP A 204 -1.58 6.73 -15.81
CA TRP A 204 -2.90 6.15 -15.59
C TRP A 204 -3.15 5.00 -16.57
N LEU A 205 -3.52 3.83 -16.03
CA LEU A 205 -3.82 2.63 -16.83
C LEU A 205 -5.31 2.35 -16.75
N TYR A 206 -6.03 2.53 -17.86
CA TYR A 206 -7.48 2.31 -17.90
C TYR A 206 -7.80 0.84 -18.13
N ARG A 207 -8.67 0.26 -17.28
CA ARG A 207 -9.12 -1.13 -17.44
C ARG A 207 -10.05 -1.33 -18.62
N GLU A 208 -10.87 -0.32 -18.94
CA GLU A 208 -11.87 -0.37 -20.03
C GLU A 208 -12.76 -1.63 -19.94
N GLY A 209 -13.19 -1.98 -18.72
CA GLY A 209 -14.05 -3.14 -18.46
C GLY A 209 -13.33 -4.47 -18.19
N LYS A 210 -12.00 -4.51 -18.21
CA LYS A 210 -11.21 -5.69 -17.78
C LYS A 210 -11.21 -5.85 -16.26
N PRO A 211 -10.94 -7.06 -15.73
CA PRO A 211 -10.70 -7.27 -14.30
C PRO A 211 -9.50 -6.48 -13.76
N ALA A 212 -9.55 -6.13 -12.47
CA ALA A 212 -8.45 -5.47 -11.77
C ALA A 212 -7.13 -6.25 -11.84
N GLY A 213 -6.03 -5.52 -12.07
CA GLY A 213 -4.66 -6.04 -12.18
C GLY A 213 -4.25 -6.51 -13.58
N GLN A 214 -5.17 -6.58 -14.56
CA GLN A 214 -4.82 -6.99 -15.92
C GLN A 214 -4.11 -5.89 -16.71
N ALA A 215 -4.50 -4.62 -16.53
CA ALA A 215 -3.83 -3.52 -17.24
C ALA A 215 -2.42 -3.31 -16.68
N LEU A 216 -2.24 -3.43 -15.36
CA LEU A 216 -0.92 -3.37 -14.70
C LEU A 216 0.03 -4.49 -15.11
N SER A 217 -0.49 -5.68 -15.41
CA SER A 217 0.32 -6.85 -15.78
C SER A 217 0.55 -6.97 -17.28
N THR A 218 -0.05 -6.10 -18.09
CA THR A 218 0.19 -6.10 -19.53
C THR A 218 1.61 -5.59 -19.79
N PRO A 219 2.46 -6.35 -20.53
CA PRO A 219 3.79 -5.89 -20.87
C PRO A 219 3.72 -4.53 -21.55
N CYS A 220 4.51 -3.56 -21.08
CA CYS A 220 4.70 -2.31 -21.79
C CYS A 220 5.28 -2.63 -23.17
N VAL A 221 4.45 -2.67 -24.20
CA VAL A 221 4.92 -2.54 -25.57
C VAL A 221 5.33 -1.08 -25.71
N ASN A 222 6.64 -0.84 -25.65
CA ASN A 222 7.22 0.49 -25.87
C ASN A 222 6.67 1.07 -27.18
N THR A 223 5.78 2.05 -27.08
CA THR A 223 5.48 2.94 -28.21
C THR A 223 6.53 4.05 -28.15
N THR A 224 7.60 3.84 -28.90
CA THR A 224 8.58 4.85 -29.34
C THR A 224 7.91 6.01 -30.06
#